data_AF-A0A8H5BDD8-F1
#
_entry.id   AF-A0A8H5BDD8-F1
#
_cell.length_a   1.000
_cell.length_b   1.000
_cell.length_c   1.000
_cell.angle_alpha   90.00
_cell.angle_beta   90.00
_cell.angle_gamma   90.00
#
_symmetry.space_group_name_H-M   'P 1'
#
loop_
_entity.id
_entity.type
_entity.pdbx_description
1 polymer ?
#
loop_
_entity_poly.entity_id
_entity_poly.type
_entity_poly.pdbx_seq_one_letter_code
_entity_poly.pdbx_strand_id
1 'polypeptide(L)'
;MPFKFSIFSRAKNVRISGQARLQINNFGSGGESLDEGIRLLVSRVVAGAMHNSGDRFDAPTCHEETRIAIQDDILGWADELIGDLNQLVTWMYGPAGAGKTAIAQTIAQKWHDRGQLTASFFFSRASGNTGRGTETDFVATLAHQLSQTVPATQPHIATAIRTNPLVFELSLQDQVDALIVAPLIAISSTSSGFERPRVIVVDGLDECRQEREAQRRVVDALISGLRRVPHLSHKLFITSRPEYNIVSIFNKYEDKLVRKMELDNRWNPDEDIRTFLKSSFADIRRSHFYFRKHPVDQLWPSPKDIETLVCRSSGQFIYASVVLKYIKSEENYNPAARLKTILQLKNNGDRPYAELDALYHHIFSQIRDAERFRVLTILHLDQEYDNLLDGDYRSAPTLENFLSEFIGVDEDEIEFCLRPHFSEPSLPPS
;
A
#
# COMPACT_ATOMS: atom_id res chain seq x y z
N MET A 1 64.81 -0.97 9.28
CA MET A 1 64.94 -2.13 8.36
C MET A 1 63.62 -2.28 7.60
N PRO A 2 63.62 -2.48 6.27
CA PRO A 2 62.43 -2.30 5.44
C PRO A 2 61.47 -3.49 5.50
N PHE A 3 60.17 -3.20 5.40
CA PHE A 3 59.08 -4.18 5.28
C PHE A 3 59.19 -4.93 3.95
N LYS A 4 59.33 -6.26 4.00
CA LYS A 4 59.17 -7.13 2.83
C LYS A 4 57.68 -7.38 2.58
N PHE A 5 57.11 -6.72 1.58
CA PHE A 5 55.87 -7.19 0.96
C PHE A 5 56.18 -8.48 0.18
N SER A 6 55.56 -9.59 0.58
CA SER A 6 55.52 -10.81 -0.22
C SER A 6 54.35 -10.68 -1.20
N ILE A 7 54.65 -10.64 -2.50
CA ILE A 7 53.67 -10.49 -3.59
C ILE A 7 52.83 -11.78 -3.78
N PHE A 8 53.16 -12.89 -3.10
CA PHE A 8 52.51 -14.19 -3.31
C PHE A 8 52.20 -14.93 -2.01
N SER A 9 51.33 -14.38 -1.16
CA SER A 9 51.09 -14.93 0.19
C SER A 9 50.33 -16.28 0.24
N ARG A 10 49.91 -16.87 -0.89
CA ARG A 10 49.15 -18.15 -0.92
C ARG A 10 49.40 -19.06 -2.15
N ALA A 11 50.47 -18.88 -2.92
CA ALA A 11 50.72 -19.70 -4.11
C ALA A 11 51.19 -21.13 -3.75
N LYS A 12 50.65 -22.16 -4.42
CA LYS A 12 51.15 -23.55 -4.38
C LYS A 12 51.40 -24.05 -5.81
N ASN A 13 52.40 -24.93 -5.99
CA ASN A 13 52.83 -25.54 -7.26
C ASN A 13 53.35 -24.56 -8.35
N VAL A 14 54.27 -23.67 -7.99
CA VAL A 14 54.92 -22.78 -8.96
C VAL A 14 56.13 -23.49 -9.61
N ARG A 15 56.09 -23.69 -10.93
CA ARG A 15 57.26 -23.98 -11.78
C ARG A 15 57.45 -22.82 -12.76
N ILE A 16 58.65 -22.26 -12.79
CA ILE A 16 59.01 -21.17 -13.72
C ILE A 16 59.96 -21.74 -14.76
N SER A 17 59.53 -21.75 -16.03
CA SER A 17 60.37 -22.07 -17.18
C SER A 17 60.04 -21.17 -18.35
N GLY A 18 61.01 -20.37 -18.81
CA GLY A 18 60.99 -19.62 -20.07
C GLY A 18 60.07 -18.40 -20.11
N GLN A 19 60.43 -17.40 -20.93
CA GLN A 19 59.71 -16.13 -21.10
C GLN A 19 58.19 -16.33 -21.27
N ALA A 20 57.40 -15.99 -20.25
CA ALA A 20 55.95 -16.09 -20.29
C ALA A 20 55.32 -14.72 -19.97
N ARG A 21 54.50 -14.22 -20.92
CA ARG A 21 53.54 -13.14 -20.66
C ARG A 21 52.57 -13.61 -19.57
N LEU A 22 52.51 -12.87 -18.46
CA LEU A 22 51.48 -13.04 -17.43
C LEU A 22 50.14 -12.53 -17.97
N GLN A 23 49.30 -13.43 -18.46
CA GLN A 23 47.85 -13.18 -18.48
C GLN A 23 47.30 -13.60 -17.12
N ILE A 24 46.99 -12.61 -16.28
CA ILE A 24 46.28 -12.81 -15.02
C ILE A 24 44.80 -12.85 -15.35
N ASN A 25 44.27 -14.03 -15.64
CA ASN A 25 42.82 -14.24 -15.58
C ASN A 25 42.45 -14.37 -14.10
N ASN A 26 42.12 -13.24 -13.48
CA ASN A 26 41.42 -13.25 -12.20
C ASN A 26 40.04 -13.89 -12.45
N PHE A 27 39.94 -15.20 -12.24
CA PHE A 27 38.66 -15.81 -11.89
C PHE A 27 38.33 -15.33 -10.47
N GLY A 28 37.90 -14.07 -10.37
CA GLY A 28 37.24 -13.57 -9.18
C GLY A 28 36.04 -14.48 -8.93
N SER A 29 35.96 -15.01 -7.71
CA SER A 29 34.81 -15.76 -7.23
C SER A 29 33.53 -15.00 -7.59
N GLY A 30 32.64 -15.61 -8.38
CA GLY A 30 31.39 -14.99 -8.84
C GLY A 30 30.48 -14.46 -7.73
N GLY A 31 30.77 -14.75 -6.46
CA GLY A 31 30.07 -14.21 -5.29
C GLY A 31 30.26 -12.71 -5.04
N GLU A 32 31.47 -12.15 -5.17
CA GLU A 32 31.69 -10.71 -4.89
C GLU A 32 30.97 -9.81 -5.91
N SER A 33 30.92 -10.23 -7.17
CA SER A 33 30.23 -9.49 -8.24
C SER A 33 28.71 -9.62 -8.20
N LEU A 34 28.18 -10.75 -7.69
CA LEU A 34 26.74 -10.95 -7.50
C LEU A 34 26.24 -10.07 -6.33
N ASP A 35 27.03 -10.01 -5.26
CA ASP A 35 26.73 -9.21 -4.08
C ASP A 35 26.62 -7.72 -4.38
N GLU A 36 27.44 -7.17 -5.28
CA GLU A 36 27.38 -5.75 -5.64
C GLU A 36 26.05 -5.35 -6.33
N GLY A 37 25.64 -6.10 -7.35
CA GLY A 37 24.39 -5.82 -8.08
C GLY A 37 23.15 -5.92 -7.17
N ILE A 38 23.14 -6.91 -6.27
CA ILE A 38 22.06 -7.08 -5.30
C ILE A 38 22.09 -5.98 -4.22
N ARG A 39 23.25 -5.54 -3.77
CA ARG A 39 23.35 -4.40 -2.83
C ARG A 39 22.80 -3.11 -3.44
N LEU A 40 23.11 -2.83 -4.71
CA LEU A 40 22.55 -1.69 -5.43
C LEU A 40 21.02 -1.81 -5.55
N LEU A 41 20.50 -3.00 -5.84
CA LEU A 41 19.07 -3.24 -5.86
C LEU A 41 18.41 -2.93 -4.51
N VAL A 42 18.95 -3.47 -3.42
CA VAL A 42 18.43 -3.27 -2.05
C VAL A 42 18.43 -1.79 -1.66
N SER A 43 19.40 -1.00 -2.13
CA SER A 43 19.47 0.45 -1.86
C SER A 43 18.31 1.25 -2.48
N ARG A 44 17.58 0.67 -3.43
CA ARG A 44 16.43 1.24 -4.13
C ARG A 44 15.11 0.56 -3.75
N VAL A 45 15.08 -0.25 -2.69
CA VAL A 45 13.85 -0.94 -2.26
C VAL A 45 13.03 -0.06 -1.33
N VAL A 46 11.75 0.11 -1.67
CA VAL A 46 10.75 0.70 -0.78
C VAL A 46 10.17 -0.40 0.11
N ALA A 47 10.88 -0.73 1.19
CA ALA A 47 10.47 -1.83 2.07
C ALA A 47 9.07 -1.62 2.66
N GLY A 48 8.68 -0.37 2.93
CA GLY A 48 7.34 0.02 3.41
C GLY A 48 6.19 -0.35 2.47
N ALA A 49 6.45 -0.58 1.18
CA ALA A 49 5.43 -0.91 0.18
C ALA A 49 5.12 -2.42 0.09
N MET A 50 5.95 -3.29 0.68
CA MET A 50 5.75 -4.74 0.60
C MET A 50 4.63 -5.19 1.55
N HIS A 51 3.86 -6.22 1.17
CA HIS A 51 2.74 -6.73 1.99
C HIS A 51 3.14 -7.09 3.43
N ASN A 52 4.37 -7.58 3.63
CA ASN A 52 4.90 -8.05 4.92
C ASN A 52 5.82 -7.03 5.61
N SER A 53 5.73 -5.76 5.23
CA SER A 53 6.56 -4.71 5.82
C SER A 53 6.22 -4.43 7.28
N GLY A 54 7.25 -4.15 8.10
CA GLY A 54 7.07 -3.67 9.47
C GLY A 54 6.36 -2.31 9.53
N ASP A 55 6.52 -1.46 8.51
CA ASP A 55 5.81 -0.17 8.40
C ASP A 55 4.30 -0.36 8.20
N ARG A 56 3.88 -1.59 7.91
CA ARG A 56 2.51 -2.03 7.69
C ARG A 56 2.01 -2.94 8.83
N PHE A 57 2.53 -2.77 10.05
CA PHE A 57 2.19 -3.61 11.21
C PHE A 57 0.69 -3.65 11.56
N ASP A 58 -0.06 -2.58 11.26
CA ASP A 58 -1.53 -2.49 11.40
C ASP A 58 -2.21 -2.36 10.03
N ALA A 59 -1.66 -3.01 9.00
CA ALA A 59 -2.30 -3.01 7.68
C ALA A 59 -3.72 -3.57 7.78
N PRO A 60 -4.70 -2.92 7.12
CA PRO A 60 -6.06 -3.43 7.15
C PRO A 60 -6.09 -4.80 6.47
N THR A 61 -6.79 -5.75 7.10
CA THR A 61 -7.06 -7.09 6.59
C THR A 61 -8.56 -7.35 6.64
N CYS A 62 -9.05 -8.27 5.81
CA CYS A 62 -10.43 -8.71 5.89
C CYS A 62 -10.65 -9.45 7.21
N HIS A 63 -11.76 -9.15 7.88
CA HIS A 63 -12.23 -9.99 8.98
C HIS A 63 -12.51 -11.40 8.43
N GLU A 64 -12.15 -12.44 9.19
CA GLU A 64 -12.12 -13.85 8.74
C GLU A 64 -13.44 -14.31 8.09
N GLU A 65 -14.57 -13.78 8.58
CA GLU A 65 -15.92 -14.14 8.13
C GLU A 65 -16.51 -13.18 7.08
N THR A 66 -15.73 -12.26 6.53
CA THR A 66 -16.22 -11.23 5.60
C THR A 66 -15.55 -11.29 4.25
N ARG A 67 -16.22 -10.77 3.22
CA ARG A 67 -15.66 -10.67 1.86
C ARG A 67 -15.20 -12.03 1.33
N ILE A 68 -15.84 -13.12 1.74
CA ILE A 68 -15.42 -14.48 1.40
C ILE A 68 -15.59 -14.72 -0.10
N ALA A 69 -16.78 -14.43 -0.64
CA ALA A 69 -17.10 -14.67 -2.05
C ALA A 69 -16.13 -13.97 -3.01
N ILE A 70 -15.78 -12.71 -2.71
CA ILE A 70 -14.84 -11.94 -3.54
C ILE A 70 -13.41 -12.45 -3.41
N GLN A 71 -13.00 -12.87 -2.20
CA GLN A 71 -11.68 -13.48 -2.01
C GLN A 71 -11.57 -14.80 -2.78
N ASP A 72 -12.60 -15.65 -2.71
CA ASP A 72 -12.61 -16.94 -3.41
C ASP A 72 -12.60 -16.76 -4.94
N ASP A 73 -13.34 -15.78 -5.46
CA ASP A 73 -13.33 -15.43 -6.88
C ASP A 73 -11.95 -14.95 -7.36
N ILE A 74 -11.28 -14.08 -6.60
CA ILE A 74 -9.93 -13.60 -6.94
C ILE A 74 -8.90 -14.73 -6.85
N LEU A 75 -8.98 -15.57 -5.81
CA LEU A 75 -8.07 -16.70 -5.63
C LEU A 75 -8.27 -17.73 -6.75
N GLY A 76 -9.52 -18.03 -7.13
CA GLY A 76 -9.85 -18.92 -8.23
C GLY A 76 -9.35 -18.40 -9.57
N TRP A 77 -9.48 -17.09 -9.83
CA TRP A 77 -8.91 -16.46 -11.02
C TRP A 77 -7.39 -16.68 -11.12
N ALA A 78 -6.65 -16.58 -10.01
CA ALA A 78 -5.22 -16.80 -10.04
C ALA A 78 -4.84 -18.25 -10.39
N ASP A 79 -5.71 -19.23 -10.13
CA ASP A 79 -5.47 -20.65 -10.35
C ASP A 79 -5.86 -21.14 -11.76
N GLU A 80 -6.39 -20.27 -12.62
CA GLU A 80 -6.74 -20.60 -14.02
C GLU A 80 -5.51 -20.95 -14.90
N LEU A 81 -5.76 -21.58 -16.05
CA LEU A 81 -4.77 -22.25 -16.92
C LEU A 81 -3.49 -21.42 -17.21
N ILE A 82 -2.34 -22.08 -17.02
CA ILE A 82 -1.00 -21.58 -17.34
C ILE A 82 -0.86 -21.38 -18.85
N GLY A 83 -0.32 -20.23 -19.27
CA GLY A 83 -0.01 -19.93 -20.67
C GLY A 83 -1.14 -19.24 -21.46
N ASP A 84 -2.27 -18.95 -20.82
CA ASP A 84 -3.33 -18.11 -21.40
C ASP A 84 -3.13 -16.64 -20.97
N LEU A 85 -3.24 -15.72 -21.92
CA LEU A 85 -3.26 -14.27 -21.65
C LEU A 85 -4.66 -13.77 -21.28
N ASN A 86 -5.68 -14.63 -21.36
CA ASN A 86 -7.02 -14.30 -20.90
C ASN A 86 -6.97 -13.94 -19.41
N GLN A 87 -7.55 -12.78 -19.10
CA GLN A 87 -7.59 -12.18 -17.79
C GLN A 87 -6.20 -12.12 -17.14
N LEU A 88 -5.16 -11.73 -17.92
CA LEU A 88 -3.82 -11.46 -17.39
C LEU A 88 -3.87 -10.50 -16.20
N VAL A 89 -4.77 -9.52 -16.26
CA VAL A 89 -4.96 -8.51 -15.22
C VAL A 89 -6.36 -8.64 -14.62
N THR A 90 -6.46 -8.59 -13.30
CA THR A 90 -7.70 -8.24 -12.60
C THR A 90 -7.53 -6.87 -11.98
N TRP A 91 -8.35 -5.91 -12.41
CA TRP A 91 -8.44 -4.58 -11.83
C TRP A 91 -9.68 -4.49 -10.95
N MET A 92 -9.46 -4.46 -9.63
CA MET A 92 -10.52 -4.28 -8.63
C MET A 92 -10.66 -2.80 -8.29
N TYR A 93 -11.84 -2.22 -8.51
CA TYR A 93 -12.08 -0.80 -8.25
C TYR A 93 -13.33 -0.56 -7.41
N GLY A 94 -13.38 0.60 -6.75
CA GLY A 94 -14.49 1.00 -5.89
C GLY A 94 -14.17 2.25 -5.09
N PRO A 95 -15.14 2.81 -4.36
CA PRO A 95 -14.95 4.05 -3.61
C PRO A 95 -13.94 3.91 -2.45
N ALA A 96 -13.54 5.04 -1.89
CA ALA A 96 -12.77 5.07 -0.65
C ALA A 96 -13.51 4.32 0.46
N GLY A 97 -12.79 3.63 1.34
CA GLY A 97 -13.41 2.95 2.48
C GLY A 97 -14.20 1.67 2.17
N ALA A 98 -14.30 1.24 0.90
CA ALA A 98 -14.98 -0.01 0.53
C ALA A 98 -14.24 -1.29 0.97
N GLY A 99 -12.96 -1.19 1.34
CA GLY A 99 -12.14 -2.31 1.82
C GLY A 99 -11.18 -2.92 0.79
N LYS A 100 -10.88 -2.22 -0.33
CA LYS A 100 -9.98 -2.71 -1.39
C LYS A 100 -8.61 -3.14 -0.87
N THR A 101 -7.92 -2.27 -0.12
CA THR A 101 -6.61 -2.56 0.47
C THR A 101 -6.68 -3.71 1.48
N ALA A 102 -7.78 -3.85 2.21
CA ALA A 102 -7.98 -4.96 3.14
C ALA A 102 -8.05 -6.31 2.41
N ILE A 103 -8.79 -6.34 1.29
CA ILE A 103 -8.86 -7.50 0.40
C ILE A 103 -7.48 -7.78 -0.19
N ALA A 104 -6.82 -6.77 -0.78
CA ALA A 104 -5.49 -6.89 -1.39
C ALA A 104 -4.43 -7.42 -0.42
N GLN A 105 -4.41 -6.92 0.81
CA GLN A 105 -3.52 -7.39 1.87
C GLN A 105 -3.79 -8.86 2.22
N THR A 106 -5.07 -9.22 2.38
CA THR A 106 -5.48 -10.58 2.75
C THR A 106 -5.13 -11.60 1.67
N ILE A 107 -5.44 -11.30 0.40
CA ILE A 107 -5.13 -12.19 -0.71
C ILE A 107 -3.61 -12.26 -0.98
N ALA A 108 -2.87 -11.16 -0.79
CA ALA A 108 -1.41 -11.17 -0.91
C ALA A 108 -0.79 -12.12 0.11
N GLN A 109 -1.26 -12.10 1.37
CA GLN A 109 -0.83 -13.07 2.39
C GLN A 109 -1.18 -14.50 1.99
N LYS A 110 -2.42 -14.76 1.54
CA LYS A 110 -2.84 -16.10 1.08
C LYS A 110 -1.98 -16.60 -0.09
N TRP A 111 -1.64 -15.74 -1.06
CA TRP A 111 -0.74 -16.10 -2.16
C TRP A 111 0.70 -16.28 -1.72
N HIS A 112 1.17 -15.53 -0.72
CA HIS A 112 2.48 -15.74 -0.13
C HIS A 112 2.56 -17.14 0.52
N ASP A 113 1.57 -17.48 1.35
CA ASP A 113 1.50 -18.77 2.04
C ASP A 113 1.38 -19.96 1.06
N ARG A 114 0.75 -19.74 -0.11
CA ARG A 114 0.65 -20.72 -1.20
C ARG A 114 1.89 -20.77 -2.11
N GLY A 115 2.88 -19.91 -1.90
CA GLY A 115 4.05 -19.78 -2.77
C GLY A 115 3.74 -19.23 -4.18
N GLN A 116 2.61 -18.55 -4.36
CA GLN A 116 2.17 -17.96 -5.64
C GLN A 116 2.50 -16.47 -5.76
N LEU A 117 2.68 -15.74 -4.66
CA LEU A 117 3.03 -14.33 -4.72
C LEU A 117 4.46 -14.16 -5.25
N THR A 118 4.61 -13.43 -6.35
CA THR A 118 5.93 -13.02 -6.89
C THR A 118 6.41 -11.75 -6.22
N ALA A 119 5.55 -10.75 -6.16
CA ALA A 119 5.86 -9.45 -5.59
C ALA A 119 4.58 -8.69 -5.23
N SER A 120 4.72 -7.72 -4.35
CA SER A 120 3.64 -6.84 -3.92
C SER A 120 4.14 -5.41 -3.77
N PHE A 121 3.32 -4.43 -4.15
CA PHE A 121 3.58 -3.02 -3.91
C PHE A 121 2.28 -2.33 -3.51
N PHE A 122 2.25 -1.75 -2.32
CA PHE A 122 1.12 -1.02 -1.78
C PHE A 122 1.46 0.47 -1.73
N PHE A 123 0.96 1.18 -2.74
CA PHE A 123 1.07 2.63 -2.79
C PHE A 123 0.40 3.26 -1.57
N SER A 124 0.95 4.38 -1.14
CA SER A 124 0.44 5.14 -0.01
C SER A 124 0.93 6.58 -0.10
N ARG A 125 0.00 7.54 -0.24
CA ARG A 125 0.33 8.97 -0.16
C ARG A 125 0.66 9.39 1.27
N ALA A 126 -0.09 8.87 2.23
CA ALA A 126 0.00 9.23 3.65
C ALA A 126 1.33 8.85 4.33
N SER A 127 2.24 8.21 3.60
CA SER A 127 3.55 7.79 4.11
C SER A 127 4.68 8.76 3.74
N GLY A 128 4.37 9.97 3.28
CA GLY A 128 5.35 11.03 3.02
C GLY A 128 6.51 10.59 2.09
N ASN A 129 7.73 11.01 2.42
CA ASN A 129 8.95 10.76 1.62
C ASN A 129 9.48 9.30 1.66
N THR A 130 8.65 8.32 2.02
CA THR A 130 9.03 6.90 2.03
C THR A 130 9.12 6.27 0.64
N GLY A 131 8.84 7.02 -0.43
CA GLY A 131 8.81 6.51 -1.82
C GLY A 131 7.58 5.68 -2.16
N ARG A 132 6.64 5.50 -1.23
CA ARG A 132 5.40 4.74 -1.45
C ARG A 132 4.33 5.49 -2.24
N GLY A 133 4.49 6.79 -2.45
CA GLY A 133 3.59 7.61 -3.27
C GLY A 133 4.06 7.79 -4.72
N THR A 134 5.19 7.19 -5.09
CA THR A 134 5.86 7.40 -6.39
C THR A 134 6.24 6.08 -7.04
N GLU A 135 6.44 6.10 -8.36
CA GLU A 135 6.86 4.94 -9.14
C GLU A 135 8.38 4.80 -9.27
N THR A 136 9.17 5.77 -8.80
CA THR A 136 10.65 5.81 -8.95
C THR A 136 11.32 4.48 -8.62
N ASP A 137 10.98 3.92 -7.46
CA ASP A 137 11.60 2.70 -6.92
C ASP A 137 10.66 1.48 -6.99
N PHE A 138 9.56 1.62 -7.74
CA PHE A 138 8.54 0.59 -7.91
C PHE A 138 9.13 -0.69 -8.51
N VAL A 139 9.83 -0.57 -9.65
CA VAL A 139 10.39 -1.73 -10.35
C VAL A 139 11.52 -2.37 -9.58
N ALA A 140 12.38 -1.56 -8.93
CA ALA A 140 13.44 -2.07 -8.06
C ALA A 140 12.86 -2.93 -6.90
N THR A 141 11.78 -2.45 -6.29
CA THR A 141 11.07 -3.16 -5.21
C THR A 141 10.43 -4.47 -5.69
N LEU A 142 9.84 -4.49 -6.89
CA LEU A 142 9.31 -5.71 -7.49
C LEU A 142 10.43 -6.69 -7.87
N ALA A 143 11.51 -6.21 -8.49
CA ALA A 143 12.66 -7.03 -8.89
C ALA A 143 13.38 -7.65 -7.69
N HIS A 144 13.47 -6.92 -6.58
CA HIS A 144 13.99 -7.47 -5.34
C HIS A 144 13.13 -8.64 -4.85
N GLN A 145 11.81 -8.46 -4.76
CA GLN A 145 10.89 -9.53 -4.36
C GLN A 145 10.94 -10.72 -5.33
N LEU A 146 10.99 -10.48 -6.64
CA LEU A 146 11.17 -11.51 -7.67
C LEU A 146 12.45 -12.33 -7.44
N SER A 147 13.57 -11.67 -7.10
CA SER A 147 14.84 -12.37 -6.80
C SER A 147 14.75 -13.29 -5.59
N GLN A 148 13.81 -13.04 -4.67
CA GLN A 148 13.58 -13.87 -3.48
C GLN A 148 12.58 -14.99 -3.76
N THR A 149 11.49 -14.69 -4.48
CA THR A 149 10.41 -15.66 -4.76
C THR A 149 10.74 -16.58 -5.93
N VAL A 150 11.63 -16.15 -6.82
CA VAL A 150 12.19 -16.92 -7.94
C VAL A 150 13.72 -16.77 -7.96
N PRO A 151 14.46 -17.46 -7.07
CA PRO A 151 15.90 -17.28 -6.89
C PRO A 151 16.75 -17.43 -8.16
N ALA A 152 16.28 -18.22 -9.14
CA ALA A 152 16.95 -18.37 -10.43
C ALA A 152 17.09 -17.05 -11.21
N THR A 153 16.24 -16.05 -10.95
CA THR A 153 16.33 -14.73 -11.58
C THR A 153 17.44 -13.85 -10.98
N GLN A 154 17.86 -14.12 -9.74
CA GLN A 154 18.79 -13.25 -9.00
C GLN A 154 20.11 -12.97 -9.75
N PRO A 155 20.80 -13.96 -10.35
CA PRO A 155 22.05 -13.70 -11.07
C PRO A 155 21.86 -12.82 -12.30
N HIS A 156 20.71 -12.95 -12.97
CA HIS A 156 20.36 -12.16 -14.16
C HIS A 156 20.06 -10.71 -13.78
N ILE A 157 19.29 -10.49 -12.70
CA ILE A 157 18.98 -9.17 -12.17
C ILE A 157 20.27 -8.46 -11.74
N ALA A 158 21.12 -9.13 -10.95
CA ALA A 158 22.39 -8.55 -10.50
C ALA A 158 23.31 -8.18 -11.67
N THR A 159 23.37 -9.04 -12.70
CA THR A 159 24.17 -8.78 -13.90
C THR A 159 23.63 -7.59 -14.70
N ALA A 160 22.31 -7.45 -14.83
CA ALA A 160 21.69 -6.31 -15.51
C ALA A 160 22.05 -4.99 -14.82
N ILE A 161 21.94 -4.93 -13.49
CA ILE A 161 22.27 -3.74 -12.68
C ILE A 161 23.76 -3.41 -12.76
N ARG A 162 24.64 -4.41 -12.65
CA ARG A 162 26.09 -4.18 -12.76
C ARG A 162 26.49 -3.67 -14.15
N THR A 163 25.85 -4.20 -15.19
CA THR A 163 26.15 -3.83 -16.58
C THR A 163 25.63 -2.43 -16.89
N ASN A 164 24.51 -2.04 -16.31
CA ASN A 164 23.96 -0.70 -16.43
C ASN A 164 23.42 -0.19 -15.07
N PRO A 165 24.27 0.43 -14.23
CA PRO A 165 23.84 0.98 -12.95
C PRO A 165 22.80 2.10 -13.07
N LEU A 166 22.74 2.76 -14.24
CA LEU A 166 21.72 3.78 -14.55
C LEU A 166 20.36 3.17 -14.88
N VAL A 167 20.18 1.84 -14.79
CA VAL A 167 18.89 1.18 -15.02
C VAL A 167 17.77 1.83 -14.22
N PHE A 168 18.02 2.24 -12.98
CA PHE A 168 17.03 2.89 -12.10
C PHE A 168 16.60 4.30 -12.57
N GLU A 169 17.36 4.92 -13.47
CA GLU A 169 17.06 6.23 -14.04
C GLU A 169 16.41 6.12 -15.43
N LEU A 170 16.27 4.90 -15.96
CA LEU A 170 15.61 4.66 -17.25
C LEU A 170 14.10 4.75 -17.12
N SER A 171 13.42 4.74 -18.28
CA SER A 171 11.96 4.66 -18.32
C SER A 171 11.46 3.44 -17.55
N LEU A 172 10.26 3.54 -16.98
CA LEU A 172 9.66 2.42 -16.24
C LEU A 172 9.55 1.15 -17.10
N GLN A 173 9.31 1.30 -18.40
CA GLN A 173 9.31 0.19 -19.36
C GLN A 173 10.69 -0.47 -19.44
N ASP A 174 11.76 0.30 -19.63
CA ASP A 174 13.12 -0.25 -19.72
C ASP A 174 13.56 -0.93 -18.42
N GLN A 175 13.13 -0.40 -17.28
CA GLN A 175 13.33 -1.04 -15.98
C GLN A 175 12.62 -2.40 -15.89
N VAL A 176 11.34 -2.46 -16.26
CA VAL A 176 10.57 -3.73 -16.28
C VAL A 176 11.23 -4.73 -17.23
N ASP A 177 11.67 -4.28 -18.40
CA ASP A 177 12.36 -5.09 -19.40
C ASP A 177 13.64 -5.70 -18.83
N ALA A 178 14.50 -4.88 -18.25
CA ALA A 178 15.81 -5.28 -17.78
C ALA A 178 15.78 -6.09 -16.47
N LEU A 179 14.88 -5.75 -15.55
CA LEU A 179 14.89 -6.27 -14.17
C LEU A 179 13.81 -7.31 -13.87
N ILE A 180 12.80 -7.44 -14.72
CA ILE A 180 11.71 -8.43 -14.55
C ILE A 180 11.66 -9.37 -15.75
N VAL A 181 11.46 -8.82 -16.96
CA VAL A 181 11.15 -9.64 -18.15
C VAL A 181 12.38 -10.41 -18.65
N ALA A 182 13.52 -9.76 -18.87
CA ALA A 182 14.72 -10.43 -19.34
C ALA A 182 15.22 -11.53 -18.36
N PRO A 183 15.24 -11.31 -17.02
CA PRO A 183 15.52 -12.37 -16.05
C PRO A 183 14.55 -13.54 -16.13
N LEU A 184 13.24 -13.29 -16.27
CA LEU A 184 12.22 -14.32 -16.43
C LEU A 184 12.42 -15.13 -17.72
N ILE A 185 12.70 -14.46 -18.84
CA ILE A 185 13.01 -15.13 -20.13
C ILE A 185 14.25 -16.02 -19.98
N ALA A 186 15.30 -15.53 -19.32
CA ALA A 186 16.56 -16.26 -19.20
C ALA A 186 16.42 -17.60 -18.46
N ILE A 187 15.47 -17.69 -17.52
CA ILE A 187 15.23 -18.92 -16.75
C ILE A 187 14.14 -19.81 -17.36
N SER A 188 13.45 -19.35 -18.40
CA SER A 188 12.31 -20.07 -19.00
C SER A 188 12.70 -21.42 -19.65
N SER A 189 13.96 -21.59 -20.03
CA SER A 189 14.49 -22.82 -20.65
C SER A 189 15.04 -23.83 -19.65
N THR A 190 15.40 -23.40 -18.44
CA THR A 190 16.05 -24.22 -17.41
C THR A 190 15.10 -24.61 -16.27
N SER A 191 14.02 -23.85 -16.11
CA SER A 191 12.95 -24.14 -15.16
C SER A 191 11.91 -24.98 -15.88
N SER A 192 11.66 -26.23 -15.45
CA SER A 192 10.33 -26.81 -15.65
C SER A 192 9.35 -25.77 -15.13
N GLY A 193 8.49 -25.22 -15.99
CA GLY A 193 7.71 -24.01 -15.72
C GLY A 193 7.05 -24.00 -14.34
N PHE A 194 6.74 -22.82 -13.81
CA PHE A 194 6.12 -22.70 -12.49
C PHE A 194 4.95 -23.66 -12.33
N GLU A 195 4.96 -24.50 -11.28
CA GLU A 195 3.91 -25.48 -11.02
C GLU A 195 2.52 -24.85 -10.83
N ARG A 196 2.50 -23.55 -10.53
CA ARG A 196 1.30 -22.73 -10.37
C ARG A 196 1.51 -21.35 -11.00
N PRO A 197 0.44 -20.69 -11.47
CA PRO A 197 0.50 -19.29 -11.84
C PRO A 197 1.01 -18.44 -10.67
N ARG A 198 1.74 -17.40 -11.02
CA ARG A 198 2.36 -16.45 -10.10
C ARG A 198 1.61 -15.14 -10.15
N VAL A 199 1.61 -14.36 -9.06
CA VAL A 199 0.84 -13.10 -8.99
C VAL A 199 1.71 -11.94 -8.53
N ILE A 200 1.57 -10.81 -9.22
CA ILE A 200 2.06 -9.50 -8.76
C ILE A 200 0.86 -8.69 -8.25
N VAL A 201 0.97 -8.14 -7.04
CA VAL A 201 -0.07 -7.31 -6.41
C VAL A 201 0.35 -5.85 -6.44
N VAL A 202 -0.52 -4.98 -6.95
CA VAL A 202 -0.36 -3.53 -6.93
C VAL A 202 -1.60 -2.91 -6.29
N ASP A 203 -1.49 -2.48 -5.05
CA ASP A 203 -2.61 -1.87 -4.31
C ASP A 203 -2.50 -0.34 -4.32
N GLY A 204 -3.64 0.33 -4.44
CA GLY A 204 -3.74 1.78 -4.32
C GLY A 204 -3.14 2.55 -5.49
N LEU A 205 -3.34 2.11 -6.74
CA LEU A 205 -2.77 2.80 -7.91
C LEU A 205 -3.14 4.30 -7.95
N ASP A 206 -4.32 4.69 -7.46
CA ASP A 206 -4.75 6.10 -7.33
C ASP A 206 -3.86 6.95 -6.41
N GLU A 207 -3.08 6.30 -5.54
CA GLU A 207 -2.14 6.92 -4.62
C GLU A 207 -0.75 7.12 -5.22
N CYS A 208 -0.48 6.59 -6.43
CA CYS A 208 0.72 6.89 -7.20
C CYS A 208 0.56 8.23 -7.93
N ARG A 209 1.15 9.31 -7.41
CA ARG A 209 0.91 10.69 -7.90
C ARG A 209 2.16 11.54 -8.12
N GLN A 210 3.30 10.93 -8.45
CA GLN A 210 4.51 11.69 -8.75
C GLN A 210 4.33 12.63 -9.96
N GLU A 211 3.72 12.13 -11.02
CA GLU A 211 3.45 12.87 -12.26
C GLU A 211 2.09 12.46 -12.84
N ARG A 212 1.48 13.30 -13.68
CA ARG A 212 0.15 13.07 -14.28
C ARG A 212 -0.01 11.71 -14.98
N GLU A 213 1.08 11.14 -15.50
CA GLU A 213 1.09 9.87 -16.24
C GLU A 213 1.70 8.70 -15.45
N ALA A 214 2.06 8.89 -14.18
CA ALA A 214 2.69 7.86 -13.34
C ALA A 214 1.91 6.53 -13.34
N GLN A 215 0.61 6.62 -13.07
CA GLN A 215 -0.31 5.49 -13.01
C GLN A 215 -0.38 4.76 -14.36
N ARG A 216 -0.39 5.51 -15.47
CA ARG A 216 -0.36 4.93 -16.82
C ARG A 216 0.95 4.18 -17.04
N ARG A 217 2.10 4.82 -16.75
CA ARG A 217 3.42 4.20 -16.92
C ARG A 217 3.51 2.87 -16.18
N VAL A 218 3.04 2.82 -14.93
CA VAL A 218 3.01 1.59 -14.11
C VAL A 218 2.22 0.47 -14.78
N VAL A 219 0.98 0.75 -15.20
CA VAL A 219 0.10 -0.24 -15.82
C VAL A 219 0.63 -0.70 -17.18
N ASP A 220 0.99 0.25 -18.05
CA ASP A 220 1.44 -0.04 -19.42
C ASP A 220 2.76 -0.83 -19.41
N ALA A 221 3.72 -0.46 -18.56
CA ALA A 221 5.01 -1.15 -18.45
C ALA A 221 4.85 -2.61 -18.00
N LEU A 222 4.04 -2.86 -16.97
CA LEU A 222 3.79 -4.21 -16.47
C LEU A 222 3.04 -5.07 -17.49
N ILE A 223 1.95 -4.56 -18.08
CA ILE A 223 1.18 -5.33 -19.06
C ILE A 223 2.03 -5.64 -20.29
N SER A 224 2.74 -4.65 -20.84
CA SER A 224 3.65 -4.83 -21.98
C SER A 224 4.75 -5.84 -21.67
N GLY A 225 5.31 -5.79 -20.46
CA GLY A 225 6.33 -6.72 -19.99
C GLY A 225 5.83 -8.16 -19.90
N LEU A 226 4.77 -8.39 -19.13
CA LEU A 226 4.25 -9.72 -18.82
C LEU A 226 3.68 -10.44 -20.06
N ARG A 227 3.16 -9.69 -21.05
CA ARG A 227 2.71 -10.27 -22.32
C ARG A 227 3.81 -10.94 -23.14
N ARG A 228 5.08 -10.61 -22.91
CA ARG A 228 6.23 -11.25 -23.58
C ARG A 228 6.68 -12.54 -22.91
N VAL A 229 6.15 -12.85 -21.73
CA VAL A 229 6.45 -14.07 -20.97
C VAL A 229 5.19 -14.88 -20.62
N PRO A 230 4.30 -15.17 -21.61
CA PRO A 230 3.00 -15.81 -21.33
C PRO A 230 3.16 -17.19 -20.67
N HIS A 231 4.20 -17.94 -21.04
CA HIS A 231 4.47 -19.28 -20.52
C HIS A 231 4.84 -19.32 -19.03
N LEU A 232 5.19 -18.17 -18.44
CA LEU A 232 5.57 -18.06 -17.03
C LEU A 232 4.39 -17.62 -16.14
N SER A 233 3.21 -17.41 -16.71
CA SER A 233 1.90 -17.22 -16.03
C SER A 233 1.94 -16.25 -14.83
N HIS A 234 2.59 -15.11 -15.01
CA HIS A 234 2.55 -14.03 -14.03
C HIS A 234 1.30 -13.18 -14.28
N LYS A 235 0.30 -13.31 -13.42
CA LYS A 235 -0.92 -12.51 -13.40
C LYS A 235 -0.72 -11.24 -12.58
N LEU A 236 -1.52 -10.22 -12.87
CA LEU A 236 -1.42 -8.90 -12.24
C LEU A 236 -2.75 -8.54 -11.55
N PHE A 237 -2.70 -8.37 -10.23
CA PHE A 237 -3.85 -7.90 -9.45
C PHE A 237 -3.64 -6.44 -9.07
N ILE A 238 -4.51 -5.55 -9.55
CA ILE A 238 -4.42 -4.11 -9.30
C ILE A 238 -5.65 -3.63 -8.56
N THR A 239 -5.48 -2.77 -7.56
CA THR A 239 -6.60 -2.05 -6.93
C THR A 239 -6.48 -0.55 -7.14
N SER A 240 -7.62 0.12 -7.28
CA SER A 240 -7.66 1.58 -7.26
C SER A 240 -9.05 2.16 -7.01
N ARG A 241 -9.15 3.47 -6.81
CA ARG A 241 -10.38 4.22 -7.07
C ARG A 241 -10.66 4.31 -8.58
N PRO A 242 -11.93 4.42 -9.00
CA PRO A 242 -12.29 4.63 -10.41
C PRO A 242 -12.10 6.10 -10.83
N GLU A 243 -10.92 6.66 -10.59
CA GLU A 243 -10.58 8.01 -11.07
C GLU A 243 -10.57 8.03 -12.60
N TYR A 244 -10.99 9.15 -13.21
CA TYR A 244 -11.22 9.25 -14.65
C TYR A 244 -9.99 8.80 -15.47
N ASN A 245 -8.80 9.24 -15.07
CA ASN A 245 -7.55 8.87 -15.70
C ASN A 245 -7.28 7.36 -15.60
N ILE A 246 -7.53 6.72 -14.46
CA ILE A 246 -7.35 5.28 -14.26
C ILE A 246 -8.35 4.46 -15.08
N VAL A 247 -9.63 4.85 -15.05
CA VAL A 247 -10.67 4.25 -15.90
C VAL A 247 -10.26 4.31 -17.37
N SER A 248 -9.72 5.46 -17.82
CA SER A 248 -9.25 5.63 -19.19
C SER A 248 -8.05 4.75 -19.55
N ILE A 249 -7.19 4.39 -18.58
CA ILE A 249 -6.08 3.48 -18.79
C ILE A 249 -6.62 2.07 -19.05
N PHE A 250 -7.47 1.55 -18.17
CA PHE A 250 -7.98 0.18 -18.29
C PHE A 250 -8.97 -0.01 -19.44
N ASN A 251 -9.72 1.02 -19.84
CA ASN A 251 -10.63 0.95 -20.98
C ASN A 251 -9.93 0.86 -22.35
N LYS A 252 -8.61 1.11 -22.42
CA LYS A 252 -7.83 0.89 -23.66
C LYS A 252 -7.55 -0.58 -23.93
N TYR A 253 -7.64 -1.42 -22.90
CA TYR A 253 -7.37 -2.84 -23.01
C TYR A 253 -8.66 -3.62 -23.28
N GLU A 254 -8.52 -4.70 -24.05
CA GLU A 254 -9.64 -5.61 -24.33
C GLU A 254 -10.11 -6.30 -23.04
N ASP A 255 -11.42 -6.52 -22.89
CA ASP A 255 -12.00 -7.17 -21.70
C ASP A 255 -11.50 -8.61 -21.53
N LYS A 256 -11.02 -9.25 -22.61
CA LYS A 256 -10.36 -10.56 -22.53
C LYS A 256 -9.01 -10.50 -21.81
N LEU A 257 -8.30 -9.37 -21.84
CA LEU A 257 -6.99 -9.20 -21.20
C LEU A 257 -7.13 -8.68 -19.76
N VAL A 258 -8.04 -7.72 -19.56
CA VAL A 258 -8.26 -7.06 -18.27
C VAL A 258 -9.66 -7.36 -17.76
N ARG A 259 -9.73 -8.16 -16.70
CA ARG A 259 -10.95 -8.38 -15.93
C ARG A 259 -11.20 -7.15 -15.04
N LYS A 260 -12.30 -6.44 -15.28
CA LYS A 260 -12.74 -5.29 -14.49
C LYS A 260 -13.68 -5.77 -13.38
N MET A 261 -13.33 -5.52 -12.13
CA MET A 261 -14.08 -6.03 -10.97
C MET A 261 -14.49 -4.88 -10.05
N GLU A 262 -15.76 -4.50 -10.11
CA GLU A 262 -16.31 -3.48 -9.24
C GLU A 262 -16.62 -4.05 -7.86
N LEU A 263 -16.21 -3.31 -6.82
CA LEU A 263 -16.58 -3.57 -5.44
C LEU A 263 -17.91 -2.87 -5.12
N ASP A 264 -18.99 -3.37 -5.72
CA ASP A 264 -20.36 -2.85 -5.60
C ASP A 264 -21.24 -3.72 -4.69
N ASN A 265 -22.55 -3.47 -4.73
CA ASN A 265 -23.56 -4.17 -3.96
C ASN A 265 -23.74 -5.65 -4.33
N ARG A 266 -23.18 -6.13 -5.46
CA ARG A 266 -23.25 -7.56 -5.84
C ARG A 266 -22.52 -8.44 -4.84
N TRP A 267 -21.52 -7.87 -4.16
CA TRP A 267 -20.77 -8.54 -3.10
C TRP A 267 -21.40 -8.41 -1.71
N ASN A 268 -22.64 -7.91 -1.64
CA ASN A 268 -23.44 -7.77 -0.43
C ASN A 268 -22.68 -7.17 0.78
N PRO A 269 -22.11 -5.95 0.62
CA PRO A 269 -21.26 -5.35 1.65
C PRO A 269 -21.98 -5.16 2.99
N ASP A 270 -23.29 -4.93 2.99
CA ASP A 270 -24.06 -4.74 4.23
C ASP A 270 -24.10 -5.99 5.10
N GLU A 271 -24.18 -7.19 4.50
CA GLU A 271 -24.12 -8.45 5.26
C GLU A 271 -22.73 -8.70 5.84
N ASP A 272 -21.69 -8.40 5.06
CA ASP A 272 -20.32 -8.48 5.56
C ASP A 272 -20.07 -7.47 6.70
N ILE A 273 -20.57 -6.23 6.57
CA ILE A 273 -20.46 -5.19 7.62
C ILE A 273 -21.24 -5.61 8.86
N ARG A 274 -22.43 -6.19 8.70
CA ARG A 274 -23.23 -6.73 9.82
C ARG A 274 -22.46 -7.81 10.58
N THR A 275 -21.82 -8.72 9.84
CA THR A 275 -20.98 -9.79 10.40
C THR A 275 -19.76 -9.22 11.13
N PHE A 276 -19.05 -8.30 10.48
CA PHE A 276 -17.92 -7.58 11.06
C PHE A 276 -18.26 -6.86 12.36
N LEU A 277 -19.37 -6.11 12.39
CA LEU A 277 -19.84 -5.40 13.58
C LEU A 277 -20.17 -6.39 14.70
N LYS A 278 -20.96 -7.44 14.42
CA LYS A 278 -21.34 -8.45 15.43
C LYS A 278 -20.11 -9.10 16.07
N SER A 279 -19.16 -9.54 15.26
CA SER A 279 -17.92 -10.17 15.76
C SER A 279 -17.09 -9.17 16.58
N SER A 280 -16.87 -7.96 16.06
CA SER A 280 -16.06 -6.94 16.73
C SER A 280 -16.67 -6.47 18.05
N PHE A 281 -17.99 -6.32 18.13
CA PHE A 281 -18.68 -6.00 19.38
C PHE A 281 -18.61 -7.14 20.40
N ALA A 282 -18.70 -8.39 19.95
CA ALA A 282 -18.50 -9.55 20.82
C ALA A 282 -17.09 -9.56 21.41
N ASP A 283 -16.08 -9.19 20.62
CA ASP A 283 -14.71 -9.07 21.09
C ASP A 283 -14.52 -7.92 22.07
N ILE A 284 -15.12 -6.75 21.82
CA ILE A 284 -15.11 -5.62 22.78
C ILE A 284 -15.76 -6.06 24.09
N ARG A 285 -16.91 -6.75 24.05
CA ARG A 285 -17.59 -7.24 25.25
C ARG A 285 -16.72 -8.20 26.07
N ARG A 286 -15.97 -9.09 25.41
CA ARG A 286 -15.09 -10.07 26.08
C ARG A 286 -13.78 -9.45 26.60
N SER A 287 -13.18 -8.53 25.85
CA SER A 287 -11.80 -8.08 26.08
C SER A 287 -11.67 -6.74 26.77
N HIS A 288 -12.64 -5.83 26.63
CA HIS A 288 -12.53 -4.45 27.10
C HIS A 288 -12.51 -4.34 28.62
N PHE A 289 -11.54 -3.59 29.16
CA PHE A 289 -11.32 -3.46 30.60
C PHE A 289 -12.54 -2.95 31.37
N TYR A 290 -13.24 -1.93 30.84
CA TYR A 290 -14.47 -1.41 31.43
C TYR A 290 -15.52 -2.50 31.68
N PHE A 291 -15.76 -3.39 30.71
CA PHE A 291 -16.77 -4.45 30.85
C PHE A 291 -16.34 -5.60 31.76
N ARG A 292 -15.04 -5.76 32.05
CA ARG A 292 -14.57 -6.66 33.10
C ARG A 292 -15.00 -6.20 34.49
N LYS A 293 -15.10 -4.88 34.71
CA LYS A 293 -15.54 -4.27 35.98
C LYS A 293 -17.04 -3.98 36.03
N HIS A 294 -17.64 -3.71 34.87
CA HIS A 294 -19.05 -3.33 34.72
C HIS A 294 -19.69 -4.22 33.66
N PRO A 295 -20.20 -5.42 34.02
CA PRO A 295 -20.81 -6.33 33.07
C PRO A 295 -21.94 -5.65 32.29
N VAL A 296 -21.95 -5.89 30.98
CA VAL A 296 -22.99 -5.40 30.07
C VAL A 296 -23.92 -6.55 29.69
N ASP A 297 -25.14 -6.23 29.26
CA ASP A 297 -26.11 -7.19 28.75
C ASP A 297 -25.49 -8.05 27.62
N GLN A 298 -25.82 -9.34 27.59
CA GLN A 298 -25.40 -10.26 26.52
C GLN A 298 -26.01 -9.88 25.15
N LEU A 299 -27.12 -9.14 25.17
CA LEU A 299 -27.75 -8.55 23.99
C LEU A 299 -27.15 -7.20 23.61
N TRP A 300 -26.09 -6.72 24.27
CA TRP A 300 -25.39 -5.51 23.85
C TRP A 300 -24.34 -5.81 22.76
N PRO A 301 -24.29 -5.01 21.70
CA PRO A 301 -25.30 -4.02 21.30
C PRO A 301 -26.57 -4.70 20.75
N SER A 302 -27.72 -4.01 20.82
CA SER A 302 -28.97 -4.64 20.38
C SER A 302 -28.97 -4.90 18.88
N PRO A 303 -29.75 -5.88 18.37
CA PRO A 303 -29.87 -6.11 16.94
C PRO A 303 -30.25 -4.86 16.14
N LYS A 304 -31.06 -3.98 16.74
CA LYS A 304 -31.46 -2.70 16.15
C LYS A 304 -30.29 -1.71 16.05
N ASP A 305 -29.41 -1.68 17.05
CA ASP A 305 -28.23 -0.81 17.04
C ASP A 305 -27.28 -1.25 15.92
N ILE A 306 -27.05 -2.56 15.78
CA ILE A 306 -26.26 -3.13 14.68
C ILE A 306 -26.86 -2.71 13.33
N GLU A 307 -28.15 -2.90 13.13
CA GLU A 307 -28.80 -2.57 11.85
C GLU A 307 -28.75 -1.07 11.54
N THR A 308 -28.83 -0.22 12.58
CA THR A 308 -28.66 1.23 12.44
C THR A 308 -27.26 1.57 11.93
N LEU A 309 -26.21 0.94 12.50
CA LEU A 309 -24.83 1.14 12.07
C LEU A 309 -24.57 0.60 10.65
N VAL A 310 -25.17 -0.53 10.29
CA VAL A 310 -25.11 -1.07 8.91
C VAL A 310 -25.73 -0.08 7.94
N CYS A 311 -26.95 0.39 8.21
CA CYS A 311 -27.63 1.36 7.36
C CYS A 311 -26.81 2.65 7.19
N ARG A 312 -26.22 3.17 8.28
CA ARG A 312 -25.37 4.37 8.23
C ARG A 312 -24.05 4.17 7.49
N SER A 313 -23.54 2.94 7.46
CA SER A 313 -22.30 2.63 6.74
C SER A 313 -22.43 2.77 5.22
N SER A 314 -23.64 2.67 4.67
CA SER A 314 -23.90 2.74 3.22
C SER A 314 -22.97 1.83 2.40
N GLY A 315 -22.73 0.61 2.89
CA GLY A 315 -21.81 -0.37 2.28
C GLY A 315 -20.32 -0.05 2.44
N GLN A 316 -19.93 0.97 3.20
CA GLN A 316 -18.54 1.38 3.40
C GLN A 316 -17.98 0.90 4.76
N PHE A 317 -16.98 0.03 4.71
CA PHE A 317 -16.31 -0.53 5.89
C PHE A 317 -15.60 0.52 6.74
N ILE A 318 -15.17 1.63 6.15
CA ILE A 318 -14.49 2.71 6.89
C ILE A 318 -15.37 3.24 8.03
N TYR A 319 -16.67 3.43 7.80
CA TYR A 319 -17.59 3.89 8.82
C TYR A 319 -17.63 2.93 10.01
N ALA A 320 -17.91 1.65 9.75
CA ALA A 320 -17.96 0.62 10.78
C ALA A 320 -16.62 0.50 11.53
N SER A 321 -15.50 0.59 10.81
CA SER A 321 -14.16 0.51 11.40
C SER A 321 -13.86 1.69 12.32
N VAL A 322 -14.22 2.92 11.92
CA VAL A 322 -14.03 4.13 12.75
C VAL A 322 -14.92 4.07 13.98
N VAL A 323 -16.19 3.67 13.83
CA VAL A 323 -17.12 3.45 14.95
C VAL A 323 -16.52 2.48 15.97
N LEU A 324 -16.04 1.33 15.52
CA LEU A 324 -15.46 0.32 16.40
C LEU A 324 -14.15 0.80 17.05
N LYS A 325 -13.27 1.47 16.30
CA LYS A 325 -12.04 2.06 16.85
C LYS A 325 -12.35 3.09 17.94
N TYR A 326 -13.34 3.96 17.73
CA TYR A 326 -13.79 4.92 18.72
C TYR A 326 -14.42 4.26 19.95
N ILE A 327 -15.24 3.23 19.77
CA ILE A 327 -15.87 2.52 20.90
C ILE A 327 -14.82 1.75 21.72
N LYS A 328 -13.82 1.17 21.06
CA LYS A 328 -12.74 0.40 21.69
C LYS A 328 -11.66 1.26 22.34
N SER A 329 -11.51 2.53 21.97
CA SER A 329 -10.35 3.32 22.39
C SER A 329 -10.34 3.58 23.91
N GLU A 330 -9.14 3.57 24.50
CA GLU A 330 -8.84 3.92 25.90
C GLU A 330 -9.55 3.08 26.99
N GLU A 331 -8.76 2.42 27.84
CA GLU A 331 -9.22 1.40 28.80
C GLU A 331 -10.27 1.88 29.81
N ASN A 332 -10.38 3.19 30.03
CA ASN A 332 -11.23 3.80 31.07
C ASN A 332 -12.57 4.33 30.56
N TYR A 333 -12.83 4.36 29.26
CA TYR A 333 -14.11 4.84 28.74
C TYR A 333 -15.18 3.75 28.76
N ASN A 334 -16.44 4.19 28.87
CA ASN A 334 -17.60 3.30 28.81
C ASN A 334 -18.00 3.07 27.33
N PRO A 335 -17.81 1.85 26.77
CA PRO A 335 -18.11 1.58 25.37
C PRO A 335 -19.61 1.70 25.06
N ALA A 336 -20.48 1.35 26.01
CA ALA A 336 -21.92 1.45 25.84
C ALA A 336 -22.39 2.91 25.78
N ALA A 337 -21.76 3.81 26.56
CA ALA A 337 -22.04 5.23 26.48
C ALA A 337 -21.62 5.81 25.12
N ARG A 338 -20.43 5.46 24.62
CA ARG A 338 -19.94 5.89 23.31
C ARG A 338 -20.81 5.41 22.15
N LEU A 339 -21.24 4.14 22.20
CA LEU A 339 -22.20 3.62 21.22
C LEU A 339 -23.48 4.45 21.21
N LYS A 340 -24.04 4.76 22.40
CA LYS A 340 -25.24 5.58 22.51
C LYS A 340 -25.03 6.96 21.91
N THR A 341 -23.87 7.58 22.12
CA THR A 341 -23.53 8.87 21.51
C THR A 341 -23.53 8.78 19.99
N ILE A 342 -22.88 7.76 19.41
CA ILE A 342 -22.85 7.54 17.96
C ILE A 342 -24.26 7.38 17.41
N LEU A 343 -25.10 6.55 18.04
CA LEU A 343 -26.47 6.32 17.60
C LEU A 343 -27.34 7.60 17.66
N GLN A 344 -27.02 8.54 18.55
CA GLN A 344 -27.71 9.82 18.70
C GLN A 344 -27.23 10.92 17.76
N LEU A 345 -26.12 10.72 17.04
CA LEU A 345 -25.66 11.68 16.04
C LEU A 345 -26.77 11.91 15.00
N LYS A 346 -27.11 13.19 14.81
CA LYS A 346 -28.06 13.63 13.79
C LYS A 346 -27.29 14.03 12.55
N ASN A 347 -27.75 13.56 11.41
CA ASN A 347 -27.23 13.95 10.12
C ASN A 347 -28.02 15.15 9.58
N ASN A 348 -27.32 16.22 9.23
CA ASN A 348 -27.91 17.48 8.78
C ASN A 348 -27.53 17.84 7.33
N GLY A 349 -26.99 16.91 6.52
CA GLY A 349 -26.52 17.23 5.18
C GLY A 349 -26.67 16.11 4.15
N ASP A 350 -26.84 16.50 2.88
CA ASP A 350 -26.96 15.63 1.69
C ASP A 350 -25.58 15.25 1.07
N ARG A 351 -24.49 15.35 1.83
CA ARG A 351 -23.14 15.07 1.32
C ARG A 351 -22.89 13.55 1.22
N PRO A 352 -22.09 13.07 0.24
CA PRO A 352 -21.82 11.63 0.02
C PRO A 352 -21.23 10.87 1.21
N TYR A 353 -20.58 11.58 2.14
CA TYR A 353 -19.96 11.05 3.35
C TYR A 353 -20.53 11.65 4.63
N ALA A 354 -21.74 12.23 4.61
CA ALA A 354 -22.30 12.98 5.73
C ALA A 354 -22.28 12.20 7.07
N GLU A 355 -22.60 10.90 7.05
CA GLU A 355 -22.52 10.04 8.25
C GLU A 355 -21.09 9.94 8.82
N LEU A 356 -20.09 9.82 7.94
CA LEU A 356 -18.69 9.73 8.32
C LEU A 356 -18.16 11.09 8.79
N ASP A 357 -18.56 12.18 8.11
CA ASP A 357 -18.23 13.55 8.50
C ASP A 357 -18.77 13.86 9.89
N ALA A 358 -20.05 13.56 10.15
CA ALA A 358 -20.66 13.74 11.47
C ALA A 358 -19.92 12.94 12.56
N LEU A 359 -19.49 11.72 12.26
CA LEU A 359 -18.69 10.91 13.17
C LEU A 359 -17.32 11.55 13.44
N TYR A 360 -16.60 12.01 12.42
CA TYR A 360 -15.31 12.68 12.60
C TYR A 360 -15.45 14.00 13.35
N HIS A 361 -16.40 14.86 12.99
CA HIS A 361 -16.67 16.10 13.72
C HIS A 361 -16.97 15.83 15.20
N HIS A 362 -17.75 14.78 15.49
CA HIS A 362 -17.99 14.38 16.86
C HIS A 362 -16.69 13.96 17.56
N ILE A 363 -15.89 13.06 16.95
CA ILE A 363 -14.62 12.59 17.54
C ILE A 363 -13.67 13.78 17.80
N PHE A 364 -13.50 14.67 16.82
CA PHE A 364 -12.64 15.84 16.96
C PHE A 364 -13.13 16.84 18.01
N SER A 365 -14.45 17.00 18.19
CA SER A 365 -14.99 17.88 19.24
C SER A 365 -14.78 17.37 20.67
N GLN A 366 -14.39 16.10 20.85
CA GLN A 366 -14.03 15.56 22.17
C GLN A 366 -12.54 15.81 22.52
N ILE A 367 -11.72 16.29 21.58
CA ILE A 367 -10.31 16.61 21.80
C ILE A 367 -10.21 18.01 22.41
N ARG A 368 -9.32 18.21 23.39
CA ARG A 368 -9.05 19.52 24.00
C ARG A 368 -8.70 20.55 22.91
N ASP A 369 -9.23 21.76 23.01
CA ASP A 369 -9.11 22.77 21.94
C ASP A 369 -7.65 22.98 21.48
N ALA A 370 -6.71 23.14 22.41
CA ALA A 370 -5.29 23.30 22.07
C ALA A 370 -4.68 22.12 21.28
N GLU A 371 -5.13 20.88 21.52
CA GLU A 371 -4.68 19.70 20.78
C GLU A 371 -5.43 19.55 19.46
N ARG A 372 -6.72 19.89 19.45
CA ARG A 372 -7.58 19.91 18.27
C ARG A 372 -7.07 20.90 17.23
N PHE A 373 -6.72 22.12 17.65
CA PHE A 373 -6.10 23.13 16.78
C PHE A 373 -4.79 22.62 16.20
N ARG A 374 -3.89 22.05 17.02
CA ARG A 374 -2.61 21.51 16.52
C ARG A 374 -2.80 20.42 15.46
N VAL A 375 -3.73 19.48 15.69
CA VAL A 375 -4.03 18.41 14.72
C VAL A 375 -4.58 19.00 13.42
N LEU A 376 -5.51 19.95 13.50
CA LEU A 376 -6.12 20.56 12.33
C LEU A 376 -5.15 21.45 11.56
N THR A 377 -4.25 22.16 12.23
CA THR A 377 -3.16 22.90 11.58
C THR A 377 -2.20 21.96 10.85
N ILE A 378 -1.87 20.80 11.44
CA ILE A 378 -1.03 19.79 10.76
C ILE A 378 -1.73 19.25 9.50
N LEU A 379 -3.02 18.90 9.61
CA LEU A 379 -3.80 18.42 8.46
C LEU A 379 -3.93 19.47 7.35
N HIS A 380 -4.08 20.74 7.74
CA HIS A 380 -4.11 21.85 6.79
C HIS A 380 -2.78 22.04 6.05
N LEU A 381 -1.66 22.01 6.79
CA LEU A 381 -0.32 22.12 6.20
C LEU A 381 0.00 20.95 5.26
N ASP A 382 -0.45 19.74 5.60
CA ASP A 382 -0.33 18.56 4.74
C ASP A 382 -1.13 18.73 3.43
N GLN A 383 -2.35 19.27 3.54
CA GLN A 383 -3.20 19.57 2.38
C GLN A 383 -2.63 20.68 1.49
N GLU A 384 -2.09 21.76 2.06
CA GLU A 384 -1.39 22.80 1.30
C GLU A 384 -0.15 22.26 0.59
N TYR A 385 0.61 21.41 1.27
CA TYR A 385 1.79 20.74 0.69
C TYR A 385 1.41 19.83 -0.48
N ASP A 386 0.32 19.05 -0.35
CA ASP A 386 -0.22 18.22 -1.42
C ASP A 386 -0.68 19.07 -2.62
N ASN A 387 -1.38 20.19 -2.39
CA ASN A 387 -1.82 21.10 -3.46
C ASN A 387 -0.64 21.77 -4.18
N LEU A 388 0.44 22.08 -3.45
CA LEU A 388 1.70 22.59 -4.01
C LEU A 388 2.35 21.58 -4.95
N LEU A 389 2.30 20.28 -4.63
CA LEU A 389 2.81 19.20 -5.48
C LEU A 389 1.91 18.95 -6.70
N ASP A 390 0.59 19.04 -6.52
CA ASP A 390 -0.40 18.85 -7.59
C ASP A 390 -0.51 20.10 -8.53
N GLY A 391 0.16 21.21 -8.19
CA GLY A 391 0.23 22.43 -8.99
C GLY A 391 -1.07 23.26 -8.99
N ASP A 392 -1.95 23.04 -8.02
CA ASP A 392 -3.26 23.71 -7.92
C ASP A 392 -3.21 24.83 -6.86
N TYR A 393 -2.66 25.99 -7.26
CA TYR A 393 -2.41 27.13 -6.37
C TYR A 393 -3.66 27.95 -5.98
N ARG A 394 -4.85 27.63 -6.51
CA ARG A 394 -6.03 28.53 -6.41
C ARG A 394 -7.19 27.98 -5.57
N SER A 395 -7.06 26.76 -5.04
CA SER A 395 -8.19 26.03 -4.42
C SER A 395 -8.00 25.73 -2.92
N ALA A 396 -6.83 25.99 -2.34
CA ALA A 396 -6.62 25.80 -0.91
C ALA A 396 -7.35 26.89 -0.11
N PRO A 397 -8.31 26.55 0.77
CA PRO A 397 -8.90 27.52 1.69
C PRO A 397 -7.80 28.09 2.61
N THR A 398 -7.94 29.32 3.10
CA THR A 398 -7.03 29.80 4.15
C THR A 398 -7.18 28.95 5.41
N LEU A 399 -6.13 28.82 6.23
CA LEU A 399 -6.17 28.09 7.49
C LEU A 399 -7.38 28.52 8.35
N GLU A 400 -7.66 29.82 8.41
CA GLU A 400 -8.81 30.38 9.13
C GLU A 400 -10.15 29.88 8.59
N ASN A 401 -10.34 29.90 7.26
CA ASN A 401 -11.55 29.37 6.62
C ASN A 401 -11.68 27.85 6.81
N PHE A 402 -10.58 27.11 6.71
CA PHE A 402 -10.54 25.66 6.93
C PHE A 402 -10.93 25.33 8.38
N LEU A 403 -10.35 26.03 9.36
CA LEU A 403 -10.65 25.83 10.77
C LEU A 403 -12.08 26.28 11.11
N SER A 404 -12.57 27.39 10.53
CA SER A 404 -13.93 27.88 10.73
C SER A 404 -14.97 26.90 10.17
N GLU A 405 -14.80 26.42 8.94
CA GLU A 405 -15.71 25.44 8.33
C GLU A 405 -15.67 24.08 9.06
N PHE A 406 -14.50 23.64 9.50
CA PHE A 406 -14.33 22.30 10.10
C PHE A 406 -14.65 22.23 11.59
N ILE A 407 -14.40 23.32 12.34
CA ILE A 407 -14.62 23.38 13.79
C ILE A 407 -15.96 24.06 14.12
N GLY A 408 -16.50 24.88 13.22
CA GLY A 408 -17.72 25.67 13.45
C GLY A 408 -17.53 26.78 14.48
N VAL A 409 -16.32 27.35 14.54
CA VAL A 409 -15.88 28.35 15.52
C VAL A 409 -15.63 29.68 14.80
N ASP A 410 -15.96 30.78 15.48
CA ASP A 410 -15.84 32.15 14.95
C ASP A 410 -14.36 32.52 14.67
N GLU A 411 -14.10 33.33 13.64
CA GLU A 411 -12.74 33.69 13.20
C GLU A 411 -11.92 34.34 14.33
N ASP A 412 -12.58 35.14 15.18
CA ASP A 412 -11.98 35.83 16.33
C ASP A 412 -11.46 34.85 17.41
N GLU A 413 -12.16 33.73 17.62
CA GLU A 413 -11.74 32.69 18.58
C GLU A 413 -10.58 31.85 18.03
N ILE A 414 -10.55 31.64 16.70
CA ILE A 414 -9.44 30.97 16.01
C ILE A 414 -8.16 31.81 16.12
N GLU A 415 -8.24 33.12 15.87
CA GLU A 415 -7.09 34.03 16.02
C GLU A 415 -6.55 34.03 17.45
N PHE A 416 -7.43 34.06 18.45
CA PHE A 416 -7.06 34.02 19.87
C PHE A 416 -6.32 32.73 20.26
N CYS A 417 -6.75 31.58 19.73
CA CYS A 417 -6.13 30.28 20.01
C CYS A 417 -4.81 30.06 19.28
N LEU A 418 -4.61 30.67 18.11
CA LEU A 418 -3.38 30.55 17.31
C LEU A 418 -2.29 31.57 17.71
N ARG A 419 -2.65 32.71 18.33
CA ARG A 419 -1.70 33.74 18.80
C ARG A 419 -0.50 33.23 19.63
N PRO A 420 -0.65 32.26 20.56
CA PRO A 420 0.48 31.72 21.33
C PRO A 420 1.44 30.84 20.52
N HIS A 421 1.01 30.34 19.36
CA HIS A 421 1.76 29.38 18.53
C HIS A 421 2.51 30.04 17.36
N PHE A 422 2.12 31.26 16.97
CA PHE A 422 2.77 32.06 15.93
C PHE A 422 3.53 33.29 16.46
N SER A 423 3.76 33.37 17.78
CA SER A 423 4.61 34.43 18.33
C SER A 423 6.06 34.20 17.86
N GLU A 424 6.56 35.06 16.96
CA GLU A 424 7.95 35.04 16.52
C GLU A 424 8.92 35.08 17.72
N PRO A 425 10.01 34.30 17.73
CA PRO A 425 11.10 34.54 18.67
C PRO A 425 11.69 35.90 18.34
N SER A 426 11.50 36.87 19.25
CA SER A 426 12.09 38.19 19.15
C SER A 426 13.61 38.06 19.05
N LEU A 427 14.15 38.40 17.87
CA LEU A 427 15.59 38.56 17.68
C LEU A 427 16.09 39.67 18.62
N PRO A 428 17.19 39.46 19.36
CA PRO A 428 17.71 40.49 20.25
C PRO A 428 18.22 41.68 19.42
N PRO A 429 18.01 42.92 19.91
CA PRO A 429 18.47 44.12 19.21
C PRO A 429 19.99 44.16 19.17
N SER A 430 20.51 44.62 18.02
CA SER A 430 21.90 44.69 17.58
C SER A 430 22.87 45.34 18.55
#